data_AF-A0A3B8MF05-F1
#
_entry.id   AF-A0A3B8MF05-F1
#
_cell.length_a   1.000
_cell.length_b   1.000
_cell.length_c   1.000
_cell.angle_alpha   90.00
_cell.angle_beta   90.00
_cell.angle_gamma   90.00
#
_symmetry.space_group_name_H-M   'P 1'
#
loop_
_entity.id
_entity.type
_entity.pdbx_description
1 polymer ?
#
loop_
_entity_poly.entity_id
_entity_poly.type
_entity_poly.pdbx_seq_one_letter_code
_entity_poly.pdbx_strand_id
1 'polypeptide(L)'
;MTIGNASDAGYSPTQIADSIEHRIQTLRSAPAYADASTGLVAFLEMDLVPAYQTAAAAAREMLDPMQELPLSHRVLSPSDFGFHNGLKSDDGWTFLDFEHFGWDDPAKIVCDFALHPHPAMDIAPKLKEKFRASMQSIFSADTDLEARTDAYTPLFACKWACILLNEFVPRHIARRRHATDTADLATTRKTQLAKAQRMLESVDALV
;
A
#
# COMPACT_ATOMS: atom_id res chain seq x y z
N MET A 1 25.74 -1.12 -14.11
CA MET A 1 24.35 -1.52 -13.85
C MET A 1 23.68 -0.36 -13.13
N THR A 2 22.68 0.28 -13.73
CA THR A 2 21.90 1.34 -13.06
C THR A 2 20.74 0.68 -12.32
N ILE A 3 20.61 0.96 -11.02
CA ILE A 3 19.50 0.47 -10.21
C ILE A 3 18.23 1.24 -10.61
N GLY A 4 17.15 0.51 -10.93
CA GLY A 4 15.86 1.08 -11.28
C GLY A 4 15.05 1.55 -10.08
N ASN A 5 13.81 1.96 -10.33
CA ASN A 5 12.85 2.24 -9.27
C ASN A 5 12.32 0.94 -8.66
N ALA A 6 12.00 0.98 -7.37
CA ALA A 6 11.26 -0.08 -6.72
C ALA A 6 9.86 -0.23 -7.35
N SER A 7 9.26 -1.41 -7.17
CA SER A 7 7.89 -1.61 -7.67
C SER A 7 6.91 -0.68 -6.94
N ASP A 8 5.99 -0.09 -7.72
CA ASP A 8 5.02 0.92 -7.26
C ASP A 8 5.67 2.15 -6.58
N ALA A 9 6.93 2.47 -6.90
CA ALA A 9 7.55 3.73 -6.48
C ALA A 9 6.77 4.92 -7.08
N GLY A 10 6.41 5.87 -6.23
CA GLY A 10 5.82 7.14 -6.60
C GLY A 10 6.57 8.25 -5.88
N TYR A 11 7.02 9.25 -6.62
CA TYR A 11 7.87 10.32 -6.10
C TYR A 11 7.14 11.66 -5.98
N SER A 12 5.86 11.72 -6.34
CA SER A 12 5.02 12.89 -6.12
C SER A 12 3.59 12.48 -5.72
N PRO A 13 2.81 13.37 -5.08
CA PRO A 13 1.43 13.07 -4.72
C PRO A 13 0.58 12.66 -5.93
N THR A 14 0.79 13.27 -7.10
CA THR A 14 0.07 12.89 -8.31
C THR A 14 0.46 11.51 -8.82
N GLN A 15 1.74 11.14 -8.83
CA GLN A 15 2.15 9.79 -9.25
C GLN A 15 1.51 8.69 -8.37
N ILE A 16 1.42 8.95 -7.06
CA ILE A 16 0.76 8.04 -6.11
C ILE A 16 -0.75 7.97 -6.38
N ALA A 17 -1.41 9.13 -6.53
CA ALA A 17 -2.84 9.20 -6.81
C ALA A 17 -3.20 8.49 -8.14
N ASP A 18 -2.44 8.73 -9.21
CA ASP A 18 -2.66 8.11 -10.52
C ASP A 18 -2.52 6.58 -10.46
N SER A 19 -1.55 6.07 -9.68
CA SER A 19 -1.39 4.63 -9.46
C SER A 19 -2.63 4.02 -8.78
N ILE A 20 -3.21 4.72 -7.80
CA ILE A 20 -4.41 4.28 -7.09
C ILE A 20 -5.63 4.35 -8.01
N GLU A 21 -5.81 5.46 -8.73
CA GLU A 21 -6.90 5.62 -9.71
C GLU A 21 -6.85 4.51 -10.76
N HIS A 22 -5.66 4.18 -11.29
CA HIS A 22 -5.52 3.09 -12.25
C HIS A 22 -5.97 1.73 -11.68
N ARG A 23 -5.72 1.48 -10.39
CA ARG A 23 -6.19 0.25 -9.71
C ARG A 23 -7.70 0.25 -9.54
N ILE A 24 -8.29 1.37 -9.16
CA ILE A 24 -9.75 1.55 -9.09
C ILE A 24 -10.39 1.28 -10.46
N GLN A 25 -9.84 1.86 -11.53
CA GLN A 25 -10.34 1.63 -12.89
C GLN A 25 -10.17 0.19 -13.35
N THR A 26 -9.09 -0.48 -12.94
CA THR A 26 -8.91 -1.92 -13.18
C THR A 26 -10.01 -2.74 -12.51
N LEU A 27 -10.39 -2.40 -11.27
CA LEU A 27 -11.46 -3.08 -10.55
C LEU A 27 -12.83 -2.84 -11.19
N ARG A 28 -13.13 -1.59 -11.59
CA ARG A 28 -14.35 -1.23 -12.35
C ARG A 28 -14.48 -1.98 -13.68
N SER A 29 -13.35 -2.28 -14.31
CA SER A 29 -13.30 -3.01 -15.59
C SER A 29 -13.36 -4.53 -15.42
N ALA A 30 -13.31 -5.05 -14.19
CA ALA A 30 -13.35 -6.48 -13.95
C ALA A 30 -14.78 -7.03 -14.14
N PRO A 31 -14.97 -8.25 -14.69
CA PRO A 31 -16.30 -8.83 -14.86
C PRO A 31 -17.10 -8.93 -13.55
N ALA A 32 -16.41 -9.12 -12.42
CA ALA A 32 -17.03 -9.17 -11.10
C ALA A 32 -17.67 -7.85 -10.66
N TYR A 33 -17.30 -6.71 -11.27
CA TYR A 33 -17.94 -5.42 -11.03
C TYR A 33 -19.39 -5.41 -11.53
N ALA A 34 -19.76 -6.14 -12.58
CA ALA A 34 -21.15 -6.20 -13.01
C ALA A 34 -22.05 -7.06 -12.09
N ASP A 35 -21.44 -7.83 -11.18
CA ASP A 35 -22.14 -8.75 -10.30
C ASP A 35 -22.33 -8.15 -8.90
N ALA A 36 -23.52 -7.59 -8.66
CA ALA A 36 -23.88 -6.98 -7.39
C ALA A 36 -23.80 -7.94 -6.19
N SER A 37 -23.91 -9.26 -6.41
CA SER A 37 -23.84 -10.25 -5.33
C SER A 37 -22.46 -10.32 -4.68
N THR A 38 -21.43 -9.81 -5.37
CA THR A 38 -20.05 -9.79 -4.88
C THR A 38 -19.78 -8.71 -3.83
N GLY A 39 -20.64 -7.69 -3.75
CA GLY A 39 -20.44 -6.51 -2.90
C GLY A 39 -19.34 -5.55 -3.39
N LEU A 40 -18.66 -5.86 -4.50
CA LEU A 40 -17.53 -5.05 -5.00
C LEU A 40 -17.96 -3.64 -5.38
N VAL A 41 -19.03 -3.49 -6.17
CA VAL A 41 -19.53 -2.18 -6.62
C VAL A 41 -19.91 -1.31 -5.44
N ALA A 42 -20.65 -1.88 -4.48
CA ALA A 42 -21.10 -1.14 -3.31
C ALA A 42 -19.91 -0.58 -2.54
N PHE A 43 -18.92 -1.42 -2.22
CA PHE A 43 -17.72 -0.98 -1.51
C PHE A 43 -16.90 0.04 -2.32
N LEU A 44 -16.73 -0.17 -3.63
CA LEU A 44 -15.95 0.77 -4.45
C LEU A 44 -16.59 2.15 -4.48
N GLU A 45 -17.88 2.23 -4.79
CA GLU A 45 -18.53 3.52 -5.06
C GLU A 45 -19.00 4.23 -3.78
N MET A 46 -19.30 3.48 -2.71
CA MET A 46 -19.80 4.07 -1.45
C MET A 46 -18.68 4.35 -0.44
N ASP A 47 -17.58 3.58 -0.47
CA ASP A 47 -16.54 3.65 0.55
C ASP A 47 -15.17 4.02 -0.04
N LEU A 48 -14.61 3.20 -0.93
CA LEU A 48 -13.23 3.35 -1.39
C LEU A 48 -13.00 4.60 -2.24
N VAL A 49 -13.87 4.87 -3.22
CA VAL A 49 -13.72 6.02 -4.12
C VAL A 49 -13.87 7.34 -3.36
N PRO A 50 -14.90 7.53 -2.49
CA PRO A 50 -14.98 8.71 -1.63
C PRO A 50 -13.76 8.86 -0.72
N ALA A 51 -13.30 7.79 -0.06
CA ALA A 51 -12.11 7.84 0.80
C ALA A 51 -10.85 8.25 0.02
N TYR A 52 -10.64 7.68 -1.17
CA TYR A 52 -9.53 8.05 -2.05
C TYR A 52 -9.62 9.52 -2.50
N GLN A 53 -10.81 10.01 -2.89
CA GLN A 53 -10.99 11.39 -3.31
C GLN A 53 -10.66 12.38 -2.18
N THR A 54 -11.13 12.10 -0.96
CA THR A 54 -10.81 12.90 0.24
C THR A 54 -9.31 12.85 0.53
N ALA A 55 -8.71 11.67 0.54
CA ALA A 55 -7.26 11.50 0.79
C ALA A 55 -6.41 12.23 -0.27
N ALA A 56 -6.78 12.13 -1.55
CA ALA A 56 -6.07 12.80 -2.63
C ALA A 56 -6.24 14.32 -2.58
N ALA A 57 -7.40 14.83 -2.15
CA ALA A 57 -7.60 16.26 -1.94
C ALA A 57 -6.72 16.76 -0.78
N ALA A 58 -6.75 16.09 0.37
CA ALA A 58 -5.94 16.46 1.53
C ALA A 58 -4.43 16.44 1.21
N ALA A 59 -3.94 15.42 0.51
CA ALA A 59 -2.54 15.34 0.11
C ALA A 59 -2.11 16.50 -0.81
N ARG A 60 -3.01 16.99 -1.68
CA ARG A 60 -2.76 18.16 -2.55
C ARG A 60 -2.79 19.48 -1.80
N GLU A 61 -3.48 19.56 -0.67
CA GLU A 61 -3.45 20.73 0.20
C GLU A 61 -2.18 20.77 1.06
N MET A 62 -1.68 19.60 1.47
CA MET A 62 -0.49 19.46 2.30
C MET A 62 0.83 19.58 1.52
N LEU A 63 0.86 19.13 0.28
CA LEU A 63 2.08 18.99 -0.53
C LEU A 63 1.87 19.56 -1.94
N ASP A 64 2.93 20.05 -2.56
CA ASP A 64 2.90 20.36 -4.00
C ASP A 64 2.67 19.06 -4.78
N PRO A 65 1.57 18.95 -5.57
CA PRO A 65 1.21 17.72 -6.25
C PRO A 65 2.20 17.28 -7.33
N MET A 66 2.96 18.22 -7.89
CA MET A 66 3.92 17.98 -8.97
C MET A 66 5.36 17.89 -8.47
N GLN A 67 5.64 18.32 -7.24
CA GLN A 67 6.99 18.27 -6.69
C GLN A 67 7.44 16.81 -6.57
N GLU A 68 8.43 16.44 -7.38
CA GLU A 68 9.06 15.14 -7.27
C GLU A 68 10.07 15.12 -6.11
N LEU A 69 10.14 13.98 -5.43
CA LEU A 69 11.13 13.71 -4.40
C LEU A 69 12.54 13.66 -5.03
N PRO A 70 13.47 14.51 -4.60
CA PRO A 70 14.82 14.51 -5.14
C PRO A 70 15.54 13.20 -4.83
N LEU A 71 16.48 12.80 -5.70
CA LEU A 71 17.24 11.56 -5.53
C LEU A 71 17.97 11.48 -4.17
N SER A 72 18.40 12.62 -3.63
CA SER A 72 19.06 12.71 -2.32
C SER A 72 18.15 12.28 -1.15
N HIS A 73 16.83 12.29 -1.33
CA HIS A 73 15.86 11.86 -0.31
C HIS A 73 15.25 10.47 -0.63
N ARG A 74 15.69 9.81 -1.71
CA ARG A 74 15.28 8.44 -2.04
C ARG A 74 16.17 7.42 -1.35
N VAL A 75 15.64 6.22 -1.13
CA VAL A 75 16.36 5.11 -0.51
C VAL A 75 16.26 3.85 -1.37
N LEU A 76 17.27 2.99 -1.32
CA LEU A 76 17.19 1.64 -1.87
C LEU A 76 16.34 0.77 -0.96
N SER A 77 15.22 0.28 -1.48
CA SER A 77 14.19 -0.43 -0.73
C SER A 77 13.91 -1.79 -1.37
N PRO A 78 13.68 -2.87 -0.58
CA PRO A 78 13.12 -4.12 -1.11
C PRO A 78 11.65 -3.95 -1.54
N SER A 79 11.01 -2.81 -1.25
CA SER A 79 9.59 -2.47 -1.45
C SER A 79 8.62 -3.27 -0.56
N ASP A 80 8.81 -4.59 -0.44
CA ASP A 80 8.01 -5.48 0.41
C ASP A 80 8.67 -5.70 1.79
N PHE A 81 8.96 -4.59 2.48
CA PHE A 81 9.68 -4.59 3.75
C PHE A 81 8.76 -4.96 4.93
N GLY A 82 9.12 -6.02 5.66
CA GLY A 82 8.38 -6.44 6.85
C GLY A 82 8.88 -7.75 7.45
N PHE A 83 8.26 -8.15 8.57
CA PHE A 83 8.58 -9.39 9.27
C PHE A 83 8.21 -10.65 8.48
N HIS A 84 7.26 -10.58 7.54
CA HIS A 84 6.92 -11.71 6.67
C HIS A 84 8.08 -12.11 5.74
N ASN A 85 8.93 -11.16 5.38
CA ASN A 85 10.14 -11.37 4.58
C ASN A 85 11.42 -11.30 5.43
N GLY A 86 11.30 -11.30 6.76
CA GLY A 86 12.42 -11.16 7.70
C GLY A 86 12.74 -12.45 8.44
N LEU A 87 14.00 -12.87 8.42
CA LEU A 87 14.53 -13.92 9.28
C LEU A 87 15.33 -13.30 10.43
N LYS A 88 15.02 -13.67 11.67
CA LYS A 88 15.77 -13.25 12.86
C LYS A 88 16.77 -14.32 13.27
N SER A 89 18.03 -13.95 13.42
CA SER A 89 19.10 -14.74 14.02
C SER A 89 19.74 -13.99 15.20
N ASP A 90 20.72 -14.61 15.85
CA ASP A 90 21.52 -13.97 16.91
C ASP A 90 22.31 -12.76 16.39
N ASP A 91 22.64 -12.73 15.09
CA ASP A 91 23.36 -11.65 14.42
C ASP A 91 22.44 -10.50 13.96
N GLY A 92 21.13 -10.66 14.05
CA GLY A 92 20.14 -9.63 13.69
C GLY A 92 19.08 -10.10 12.70
N TRP A 93 18.62 -9.20 11.84
CA TRP A 93 17.59 -9.46 10.84
C TRP A 93 18.20 -9.60 9.45
N THR A 94 17.84 -10.68 8.75
CA THR A 94 18.10 -10.86 7.32
C THR A 94 16.78 -10.74 6.57
N PHE A 95 16.67 -9.76 5.68
CA PHE A 95 15.51 -9.61 4.81
C PHE A 95 15.74 -10.39 3.52
N LEU A 96 14.69 -11.06 3.06
CA LEU A 96 14.65 -11.82 1.83
C LEU A 96 13.70 -11.13 0.84
N ASP A 97 13.62 -11.70 -0.36
CA ASP A 97 12.72 -11.28 -1.44
C ASP A 97 12.92 -9.84 -1.93
N PHE A 98 13.79 -9.70 -2.93
CA PHE A 98 14.18 -8.44 -3.54
C PHE A 98 13.62 -8.29 -4.97
N GLU A 99 12.56 -9.04 -5.33
CA GLU A 99 11.99 -8.98 -6.69
C GLU A 99 11.46 -7.59 -7.06
N HIS A 100 11.08 -6.81 -6.04
CA HIS A 100 10.54 -5.46 -6.15
C HIS A 100 11.56 -4.36 -5.84
N PHE A 101 12.85 -4.71 -5.71
CA PHE A 101 13.91 -3.82 -5.25
C PHE A 101 14.19 -2.64 -6.18
N GLY A 102 14.45 -1.48 -5.59
CA GLY A 102 14.98 -0.32 -6.30
C GLY A 102 14.91 0.96 -5.46
N TRP A 103 15.02 2.11 -6.11
CA TRP A 103 14.82 3.41 -5.47
C TRP A 103 13.36 3.63 -5.06
N ASP A 104 13.15 4.17 -3.87
CA ASP A 104 11.83 4.40 -3.29
C ASP A 104 11.82 5.63 -2.36
N ASP A 105 10.62 6.11 -2.00
CA ASP A 105 10.41 7.14 -0.98
C ASP A 105 10.40 6.50 0.43
N PRO A 106 11.22 6.96 1.38
CA PRO A 106 11.12 6.51 2.78
C PRO A 106 9.70 6.64 3.37
N ALA A 107 8.90 7.62 2.95
CA ALA A 107 7.50 7.77 3.38
C ALA A 107 6.65 6.56 2.96
N LYS A 108 6.89 6.03 1.76
CA LYS A 108 6.23 4.80 1.27
C LYS A 108 6.59 3.61 2.15
N ILE A 109 7.85 3.45 2.55
CA ILE A 109 8.27 2.35 3.46
C ILE A 109 7.52 2.42 4.79
N VAL A 110 7.41 3.62 5.37
CA VAL A 110 6.66 3.83 6.63
C VAL A 110 5.19 3.46 6.46
N CYS A 111 4.55 3.96 5.40
CA CYS A 111 3.14 3.67 5.11
C CYS A 111 2.92 2.17 4.87
N ASP A 112 3.73 1.55 4.00
CA ASP A 112 3.59 0.12 3.66
C ASP A 112 3.81 -0.77 4.87
N PHE A 113 4.82 -0.52 5.70
CA PHE A 113 5.06 -1.28 6.93
C PHE A 113 3.88 -1.16 7.92
N ALA A 114 3.34 0.05 8.10
CA ALA A 114 2.25 0.30 9.04
C ALA A 114 0.91 -0.30 8.58
N LEU A 115 0.65 -0.30 7.27
CA LEU A 115 -0.62 -0.73 6.66
C LEU A 115 -0.59 -2.17 6.15
N HIS A 116 0.54 -2.87 6.22
CA HIS A 116 0.68 -4.18 5.61
C HIS A 116 -0.37 -5.19 6.13
N PRO A 117 -1.23 -5.77 5.28
CA PRO A 117 -2.34 -6.63 5.72
C PRO A 117 -1.92 -8.08 6.02
N HIS A 118 -0.61 -8.37 6.10
CA HIS A 118 -0.11 -9.72 6.31
C HIS A 118 -0.18 -10.07 7.81
N PRO A 119 -0.58 -11.29 8.21
CA PRO A 119 -0.69 -11.63 9.64
C PRO A 119 0.60 -11.46 10.44
N ALA A 120 1.77 -11.73 9.83
CA ALA A 120 3.07 -11.47 10.44
C ALA A 120 3.37 -9.97 10.66
N MET A 121 2.54 -9.09 10.11
CA MET A 121 2.59 -7.63 10.25
C MET A 121 1.50 -7.08 11.17
N ASP A 122 0.81 -7.96 11.93
CA ASP A 122 -0.11 -7.56 13.00
C ASP A 122 0.69 -7.02 14.21
N ILE A 123 1.22 -5.81 14.01
CA ILE A 123 2.13 -5.13 14.92
C ILE A 123 1.33 -4.17 15.79
N ALA A 124 1.58 -4.19 17.10
CA ALA A 124 0.93 -3.28 18.04
C ALA A 124 1.14 -1.79 17.65
N PRO A 125 0.14 -0.91 17.81
CA PRO A 125 0.23 0.50 17.40
C PRO A 125 1.49 1.22 17.91
N LYS A 126 1.83 1.03 19.20
CA LYS A 126 3.05 1.61 19.81
C LYS A 126 4.36 1.20 19.11
N LEU A 127 4.41 0.02 18.50
CA LEU A 127 5.57 -0.43 17.73
C LEU A 127 5.59 0.17 16.33
N LYS A 128 4.42 0.43 15.72
CA LYS A 128 4.31 1.17 14.46
C LYS A 128 4.74 2.64 14.66
N GLU A 129 4.30 3.28 15.74
CA GLU A 129 4.76 4.62 16.15
C GLU A 129 6.27 4.65 16.35
N LYS A 130 6.82 3.68 17.08
CA LYS A 130 8.27 3.56 17.27
C LYS A 130 9.01 3.38 15.94
N PHE A 131 8.47 2.58 15.02
CA PHE A 131 9.05 2.39 13.69
C PHE A 131 9.06 3.70 12.90
N ARG A 132 7.93 4.41 12.85
CA ARG A 132 7.81 5.73 12.21
C ARG A 132 8.83 6.73 12.78
N ALA A 133 8.90 6.87 14.11
CA ALA A 133 9.87 7.75 14.76
C ALA A 133 11.34 7.37 14.46
N SER A 134 11.62 6.07 14.36
CA SER A 134 12.96 5.58 14.01
C SER A 134 13.30 5.93 12.56
N MET A 135 12.35 5.77 11.63
CA MET A 135 12.53 6.15 10.22
C MET A 135 12.77 7.65 10.06
N GLN A 136 12.00 8.49 10.76
CA GLN A 136 12.22 9.94 10.80
C GLN A 136 13.63 10.29 11.31
N SER A 137 14.11 9.60 12.35
CA SER A 137 15.47 9.80 12.85
C SER A 137 16.56 9.35 11.88
N ILE A 138 16.34 8.25 11.14
CA ILE A 138 17.32 7.73 10.16
C ILE A 138 17.44 8.68 8.96
N PHE A 139 16.31 9.22 8.50
CA PHE A 139 16.23 10.10 7.34
C PHE A 139 16.08 11.58 7.73
N SER A 140 16.69 11.99 8.84
CA SER A 140 16.51 13.33 9.43
C SER A 140 16.97 14.50 8.54
N ALA A 141 17.72 14.22 7.47
CA ALA A 141 18.10 15.23 6.47
C ALA A 141 16.91 15.67 5.60
N ASP A 142 15.87 14.84 5.49
CA ASP A 142 14.65 15.12 4.78
C ASP A 142 13.58 15.61 5.76
N THR A 143 13.50 16.94 5.93
CA THR A 143 12.60 17.58 6.88
C THR A 143 11.12 17.41 6.54
N ASP A 144 10.80 17.06 5.29
CA ASP A 144 9.43 16.92 4.80
C ASP A 144 8.92 15.48 4.92
N LEU A 145 9.75 14.52 5.34
CA LEU A 145 9.39 13.11 5.44
C LEU A 145 8.15 12.88 6.31
N GLU A 146 8.03 13.60 7.42
CA GLU A 146 6.88 13.48 8.32
C GLU A 146 5.59 13.93 7.63
N ALA A 147 5.57 15.14 7.08
CA ALA A 147 4.43 15.69 6.36
C ALA A 147 4.04 14.82 5.14
N ARG A 148 5.03 14.26 4.43
CA ARG A 148 4.77 13.29 3.34
C ARG A 148 4.15 12.01 3.85
N THR A 149 4.64 11.47 4.98
CA THR A 149 4.08 10.26 5.58
C THR A 149 2.63 10.47 5.99
N ASP A 150 2.30 11.61 6.60
CA ASP A 150 0.92 11.95 6.99
C ASP A 150 0.01 12.07 5.77
N ALA A 151 0.44 12.79 4.73
CA ALA A 151 -0.31 12.95 3.49
C ALA A 151 -0.53 11.62 2.74
N TYR A 152 0.46 10.72 2.77
CA TYR A 152 0.42 9.47 2.01
C TYR A 152 -0.26 8.31 2.74
N THR A 153 -0.30 8.31 4.06
CA THR A 153 -0.94 7.22 4.84
C THR A 153 -2.37 6.90 4.37
N PRO A 154 -3.32 7.87 4.23
CA PRO A 154 -4.67 7.56 3.77
C PRO A 154 -4.72 7.10 2.31
N LEU A 155 -3.84 7.63 1.44
CA LEU A 155 -3.71 7.18 0.06
C LEU A 155 -3.23 5.72 -0.01
N PHE A 156 -2.26 5.36 0.83
CA PHE A 156 -1.70 4.01 0.87
C PHE A 156 -2.68 2.99 1.45
N ALA A 157 -3.56 3.40 2.36
CA ALA A 157 -4.67 2.55 2.79
C ALA A 157 -5.62 2.22 1.62
N CYS A 158 -5.95 3.22 0.79
CA CYS A 158 -6.71 3.01 -0.44
C CYS A 158 -5.97 2.10 -1.44
N LYS A 159 -4.64 2.27 -1.56
CA LYS A 159 -3.77 1.40 -2.38
C LYS A 159 -3.85 -0.05 -1.91
N TRP A 160 -3.69 -0.30 -0.61
CA TRP A 160 -3.74 -1.65 -0.03
C TRP A 160 -5.14 -2.26 -0.15
N ALA A 161 -6.21 -1.48 0.06
CA ALA A 161 -7.58 -1.91 -0.22
C ALA A 161 -7.72 -2.39 -1.67
N CYS A 162 -7.21 -1.64 -2.66
CA CYS A 162 -7.20 -2.07 -4.06
C CYS A 162 -6.40 -3.37 -4.28
N ILE A 163 -5.24 -3.52 -3.63
CA ILE A 163 -4.39 -4.72 -3.74
C ILE A 163 -5.11 -5.96 -3.20
N LEU A 164 -5.78 -5.84 -2.05
CA LEU A 164 -6.60 -6.93 -1.47
C LEU A 164 -7.71 -7.34 -2.45
N LEU A 165 -8.31 -6.37 -3.13
CA LEU A 165 -9.36 -6.59 -4.13
C LEU A 165 -8.84 -7.15 -5.47
N ASN A 166 -7.54 -7.44 -5.63
CA ASN A 166 -7.02 -8.14 -6.82
C ASN A 166 -7.70 -9.50 -7.07
N GLU A 167 -8.34 -10.11 -6.06
CA GLU A 167 -9.16 -11.34 -6.20
C GLU A 167 -10.41 -11.16 -7.07
N PHE A 168 -10.78 -9.93 -7.39
CA PHE A 168 -11.89 -9.64 -8.30
C PHE A 168 -11.42 -9.50 -9.76
N VAL A 169 -10.11 -9.41 -9.99
CA VAL A 169 -9.53 -9.14 -11.32
C VAL A 169 -8.95 -10.44 -11.94
N PRO A 170 -9.46 -10.90 -13.11
CA PRO A 170 -9.08 -12.19 -13.70
C PRO A 170 -7.57 -12.40 -13.89
N ARG A 171 -6.83 -11.37 -14.33
CA ARG A 171 -5.37 -11.48 -14.56
C ARG A 171 -4.59 -11.77 -13.28
N HIS A 172 -5.02 -11.24 -12.14
CA HIS A 172 -4.35 -11.44 -10.86
C HIS A 172 -4.68 -12.80 -10.26
N ILE A 173 -5.92 -13.28 -10.44
CA ILE A 173 -6.29 -14.66 -10.13
C ILE A 173 -5.44 -15.64 -10.95
N ALA A 174 -5.30 -15.41 -12.26
CA ALA A 174 -4.56 -16.30 -13.16
C ALA A 174 -3.08 -16.47 -12.75
N ARG A 175 -2.43 -15.40 -12.26
CA ARG A 175 -1.05 -15.46 -11.73
C ARG A 175 -0.93 -16.31 -10.47
N ARG A 176 -2.00 -16.43 -9.68
CA ARG A 176 -2.06 -17.25 -8.45
C ARG A 176 -2.61 -18.66 -8.66
N ARG A 177 -3.12 -18.99 -9.84
CA ARG A 177 -3.75 -20.30 -10.16
C ARG A 177 -2.83 -21.52 -10.06
N HIS A 178 -1.54 -21.36 -9.76
CA HIS A 178 -0.70 -22.47 -9.33
C HIS A 178 -0.91 -22.85 -7.86
N ALA A 179 -1.73 -22.11 -7.10
CA ALA A 179 -1.92 -22.28 -5.65
C ALA A 179 -3.38 -22.35 -5.15
N THR A 180 -4.42 -22.23 -6.00
CA THR A 180 -5.82 -22.13 -5.49
C THR A 180 -6.87 -22.78 -6.40
N ASP A 181 -7.73 -23.63 -5.83
CA ASP A 181 -8.85 -24.30 -6.50
C ASP A 181 -10.06 -23.35 -6.65
N THR A 182 -10.90 -23.57 -7.67
CA THR A 182 -11.97 -22.61 -8.04
C THR A 182 -13.09 -22.47 -6.99
N ALA A 183 -13.31 -23.50 -6.17
CA ALA A 183 -14.28 -23.49 -5.07
C ALA A 183 -13.91 -22.51 -3.93
N ASP A 184 -12.65 -22.08 -3.85
CA ASP A 184 -12.15 -21.16 -2.81
C ASP A 184 -12.33 -19.68 -3.19
N LEU A 185 -12.61 -19.36 -4.46
CA LEU A 185 -12.56 -17.98 -4.95
C LEU A 185 -13.65 -17.08 -4.34
N ALA A 186 -14.88 -17.58 -4.15
CA ALA A 186 -15.96 -16.80 -3.55
C ALA A 186 -15.68 -16.48 -2.08
N THR A 187 -15.20 -17.46 -1.32
CA THR A 187 -14.78 -17.30 0.09
C THR A 187 -13.60 -16.35 0.22
N THR A 188 -12.61 -16.51 -0.66
CA THR A 188 -11.43 -15.65 -0.72
C THR A 188 -11.82 -14.20 -1.03
N ARG A 189 -12.68 -13.97 -2.03
CA ARG A 189 -13.22 -12.62 -2.34
C ARG A 189 -13.92 -11.97 -1.16
N LYS A 190 -14.80 -12.71 -0.49
CA LYS A 190 -15.50 -12.22 0.71
C LYS A 190 -14.50 -11.84 1.82
N THR A 191 -13.49 -12.68 2.03
CA THR A 191 -12.45 -12.45 3.04
C THR A 191 -11.60 -11.22 2.71
N GLN A 192 -11.17 -11.06 1.45
CA GLN A 192 -10.36 -9.91 1.05
C GLN A 192 -11.17 -8.61 1.03
N LEU A 193 -12.44 -8.66 0.64
CA LEU A 193 -13.34 -7.50 0.73
C LEU A 193 -13.49 -7.03 2.19
N ALA A 194 -13.70 -7.96 3.13
CA ALA A 194 -13.78 -7.64 4.56
C ALA A 194 -12.45 -7.13 5.14
N LYS A 195 -11.31 -7.48 4.54
CA LYS A 195 -10.01 -6.88 4.89
C LYS A 195 -9.87 -5.47 4.32
N ALA A 196 -10.30 -5.25 3.09
CA ALA A 196 -10.27 -3.93 2.44
C ALA A 196 -11.16 -2.91 3.17
N GLN A 197 -12.35 -3.34 3.63
CA GLN A 197 -13.23 -2.50 4.46
C GLN A 197 -12.54 -2.07 5.76
N ARG A 198 -12.01 -3.03 6.53
CA ARG A 198 -11.27 -2.74 7.77
C ARG A 198 -10.05 -1.86 7.55
N MET A 199 -9.36 -2.02 6.42
CA MET A 199 -8.22 -1.18 6.05
C MET A 199 -8.61 0.31 6.07
N LEU A 200 -9.72 0.66 5.40
CA LEU A 200 -10.21 2.04 5.34
C LEU A 200 -10.72 2.55 6.68
N GLU A 201 -11.41 1.71 7.46
CA GLU A 201 -11.93 2.08 8.79
C GLU A 201 -10.81 2.38 9.81
N SER A 202 -9.64 1.76 9.62
CA SER A 202 -8.51 1.88 10.56
C SER A 202 -7.53 3.01 10.28
N VAL A 203 -7.72 3.75 9.18
CA VAL A 203 -6.78 4.80 8.74
C VAL A 203 -6.62 5.89 9.78
N ASP A 204 -7.72 6.36 10.36
CA ASP A 204 -7.70 7.43 11.37
C ASP A 204 -7.02 7.01 12.68
N ALA A 205 -6.83 5.70 12.91
CA ALA A 205 -6.14 5.17 14.08
C ALA A 205 -4.61 5.03 13.86
N LEU A 206 -4.12 5.32 12.66
CA LEU A 206 -2.72 5.23 12.27
C LEU A 206 -2.05 6.60 12.06
N VAL A 207 -2.85 7.68 12.06
CA VAL A 207 -2.43 9.08 11.95
C VAL A 207 -2.42 9.74 13.32
#